data_AF-A0ABC8CCB3-F1
#
_entry.id   AF-A0ABC8CCB3-F1
#
_cell.length_a   1.000
_cell.length_b   1.000
_cell.length_c   1.000
_cell.angle_alpha   90.00
_cell.angle_beta   90.00
_cell.angle_gamma   90.00
#
_symmetry.space_group_name_H-M   'P 1'
#
loop_
_entity.id
_entity.type
_entity.pdbx_description
1 polymer ?
#
loop_
_entity_poly.entity_id
_entity_poly.type
_entity_poly.pdbx_seq_one_letter_code
_entity_poly.pdbx_strand_id
1 'polypeptide(L)'
;MWSLSPGWAVSVKDGRLVVQSDTKQMILSGNVPISCCVADRLRDGIPEECFGIDGIFQCLADAGLLCLGKREDRGIYGYFNHFGIQLQDNRDALNNSRILILGLGGTGAIILQHLVGAGVRNFVLVDDDNVDARNLERQFIFHRQQVGQPKTICAAQYIRERNPSASVEIHATRISTPEQTEELLKIVGKIDFAAICIDTPPEQVLANTASVFWTLSIPSIIGGLLISSGCYGPVFDPTRSRTGPNGFRRNYTPSEEFVPGEPVRIAFPPFNTMVGALMASDILHHLAGLHDEVDYDHQIAVTFPLLRRTLIDAMVVPRTQEA
;
A
#
# COMPACT_ATOMS: atom_id res chain seq x y z
N MET A 1 -21.83 2.91 18.32
CA MET A 1 -22.26 4.13 17.61
C MET A 1 -21.91 3.97 16.15
N TRP A 2 -22.90 4.09 15.28
CA TRP A 2 -22.79 3.99 13.83
C TRP A 2 -22.53 5.36 13.22
N SER A 3 -21.96 5.43 12.03
CA SER A 3 -21.87 6.68 11.28
C SER A 3 -21.71 6.40 9.78
N LEU A 4 -21.92 7.41 8.94
CA LEU A 4 -21.88 7.26 7.48
C LEU A 4 -20.51 6.75 7.01
N SER A 5 -20.47 5.72 6.16
CA SER A 5 -19.23 5.10 5.67
C SER A 5 -18.26 6.10 5.00
N PRO A 6 -16.93 5.90 5.08
CA PRO A 6 -15.94 6.78 4.46
C PRO A 6 -16.14 6.97 2.95
N GLY A 7 -15.78 8.16 2.46
CA GLY A 7 -15.96 8.55 1.06
C GLY A 7 -17.38 9.03 0.71
N TRP A 8 -18.34 8.92 1.64
CA TRP A 8 -19.70 9.42 1.47
C TRP A 8 -19.91 10.75 2.21
N ALA A 9 -20.64 11.64 1.57
CA ALA A 9 -21.17 12.87 2.12
C ALA A 9 -22.69 12.77 2.23
N VAL A 10 -23.26 13.51 3.18
CA VAL A 10 -24.71 13.56 3.38
C VAL A 10 -25.18 15.00 3.56
N SER A 11 -26.31 15.32 2.94
CA SER A 11 -27.02 16.59 3.09
C SER A 11 -28.53 16.38 2.95
N VAL A 12 -29.31 17.38 3.36
CA VAL A 12 -30.76 17.42 3.08
C VAL A 12 -31.02 18.55 2.09
N LYS A 13 -31.72 18.25 1.00
CA LYS A 13 -32.13 19.22 -0.02
C LYS A 13 -33.60 19.01 -0.35
N ASP A 14 -34.40 20.07 -0.26
CA ASP A 14 -35.84 20.05 -0.56
C ASP A 14 -36.61 18.94 0.18
N GLY A 15 -36.27 18.70 1.44
CA GLY A 15 -36.89 17.65 2.27
C GLY A 15 -36.48 16.23 1.91
N ARG A 16 -35.44 16.04 1.10
CA ARG A 16 -34.88 14.73 0.71
C ARG A 16 -33.46 14.58 1.22
N LEU A 17 -33.11 13.37 1.66
CA LEU A 17 -31.75 13.05 2.07
C LEU A 17 -30.93 12.71 0.84
N VAL A 18 -29.84 13.44 0.63
CA VAL A 18 -28.89 13.20 -0.46
C VAL A 18 -27.62 12.61 0.14
N VAL A 19 -27.28 11.40 -0.27
CA VAL A 19 -26.07 10.68 0.12
C VAL A 19 -25.21 10.48 -1.13
N GLN A 20 -23.95 10.92 -1.11
CA GLN A 20 -23.14 11.04 -2.32
C GLN A 20 -21.68 10.67 -2.08
N SER A 21 -21.08 9.93 -3.02
CA SER A 21 -19.63 9.74 -3.16
C SER A 21 -19.11 10.49 -4.39
N ASP A 22 -17.82 10.30 -4.71
CA ASP A 22 -17.19 10.78 -5.94
C ASP A 22 -17.79 10.19 -7.24
N THR A 23 -18.42 9.02 -7.13
CA THR A 23 -18.88 8.21 -8.28
C THR A 23 -20.38 7.92 -8.26
N LYS A 24 -21.06 8.06 -7.12
CA LYS A 24 -22.46 7.66 -6.94
C LYS A 24 -23.24 8.71 -6.14
N GLN A 25 -24.54 8.82 -6.42
CA GLN A 25 -25.47 9.63 -5.65
C GLN A 25 -26.76 8.85 -5.41
N MET A 26 -27.26 8.90 -4.18
CA MET A 26 -28.52 8.32 -3.76
C MET A 26 -29.38 9.41 -3.12
N ILE A 27 -30.65 9.43 -3.51
CA ILE A 27 -31.63 10.38 -2.98
C ILE A 27 -32.74 9.58 -2.32
N LEU A 28 -32.88 9.75 -1.01
CA LEU A 28 -33.95 9.13 -0.23
C LEU A 28 -35.04 10.17 0.04
N SER A 29 -36.28 9.76 -0.19
CA SER A 29 -37.48 10.54 0.09
C SER A 29 -38.41 9.72 0.98
N GLY A 30 -38.95 10.33 2.03
CA GLY A 30 -40.01 9.74 2.84
C GLY A 30 -41.39 10.29 2.48
N ASN A 31 -42.42 9.73 3.13
CA ASN A 31 -43.80 10.26 3.05
C ASN A 31 -43.93 11.66 3.70
N VAL A 32 -42.94 12.07 4.49
CA VAL A 32 -42.81 13.39 5.12
C VAL A 32 -41.41 13.92 4.81
N PRO A 33 -41.22 15.25 4.67
CA PRO A 33 -39.90 15.84 4.48
C PRO A 33 -38.90 15.39 5.56
N ILE A 34 -37.72 14.94 5.13
CA ILE A 34 -36.63 14.51 6.01
C ILE A 34 -35.97 15.74 6.63
N SER A 35 -35.79 15.74 7.95
CA SER A 35 -35.16 16.83 8.70
C SER A 35 -33.64 16.82 8.58
N CYS A 36 -33.02 18.00 8.62
CA CYS A 36 -31.56 18.16 8.64
C CYS A 36 -30.88 17.41 9.80
N CYS A 37 -31.57 17.20 10.92
CA CYS A 37 -31.03 16.47 12.07
C CYS A 37 -30.65 15.01 11.73
N VAL A 38 -31.27 14.42 10.71
CA VAL A 38 -30.91 13.07 10.21
C VAL A 38 -29.52 13.10 9.59
N ALA A 39 -29.22 14.13 8.78
CA ALA A 39 -27.90 14.31 8.19
C ALA A 39 -26.84 14.64 9.25
N ASP A 40 -27.19 15.42 10.27
CA ASP A 40 -26.29 15.70 11.41
C ASP A 40 -25.94 14.41 12.16
N ARG A 41 -26.94 13.59 12.52
CA ARG A 41 -26.71 12.28 13.16
C ARG A 41 -25.86 11.34 12.31
N LEU A 42 -26.06 11.31 11.00
CA LEU A 42 -25.23 10.50 10.09
C LEU A 42 -23.76 10.94 10.08
N ARG A 43 -23.49 12.24 10.28
CA ARG A 43 -22.13 12.79 10.36
C ARG A 43 -21.49 12.59 11.72
N ASP A 44 -22.25 12.83 12.79
CA ASP A 44 -21.73 12.96 14.15
C ASP A 44 -21.79 11.64 14.92
N GLY A 45 -22.72 10.76 14.54
CA GLY A 45 -22.91 9.44 15.14
C GLY A 45 -24.37 9.10 15.41
N ILE A 46 -24.74 7.87 15.13
CA ILE A 46 -26.05 7.28 15.33
C ILE A 46 -25.96 6.25 16.47
N PRO A 47 -26.64 6.48 17.61
CA PRO A 47 -26.78 5.47 18.65
C PRO A 47 -27.52 4.23 18.14
N GLU A 48 -27.22 3.06 18.68
CA GLU A 48 -27.78 1.79 18.18
C GLU A 48 -29.30 1.73 18.39
N GLU A 49 -29.79 2.33 19.47
CA GLU A 49 -31.22 2.49 19.78
C GLU A 49 -32.01 3.32 18.76
N CYS A 50 -31.34 4.04 17.86
CA CYS A 50 -32.01 4.75 16.75
C CYS A 50 -32.31 3.81 15.57
N PHE A 51 -31.73 2.61 15.53
CA PHE A 51 -32.05 1.58 14.53
C PHE A 51 -33.40 0.93 14.90
N GLY A 52 -34.42 1.14 14.07
CA GLY A 52 -35.78 0.60 14.27
C GLY A 52 -36.87 1.64 14.53
N ILE A 53 -36.52 2.88 14.86
CA ILE A 53 -37.47 4.01 14.96
C ILE A 53 -37.51 4.79 13.64
N ASP A 54 -36.34 4.96 13.00
CA ASP A 54 -36.18 5.61 11.70
C ASP A 54 -35.77 4.58 10.64
N GLY A 55 -36.70 4.18 9.77
CA GLY A 55 -36.43 3.24 8.67
C GLY A 55 -35.32 3.69 7.70
N ILE A 56 -34.97 4.98 7.72
CA ILE A 56 -33.85 5.54 6.96
C ILE A 56 -32.51 4.94 7.41
N PHE A 57 -32.23 4.85 8.72
CA PHE A 57 -30.94 4.33 9.19
C PHE A 57 -30.79 2.84 8.91
N GLN A 58 -31.88 2.07 9.04
CA GLN A 58 -31.89 0.65 8.65
C GLN A 58 -31.62 0.50 7.15
N CYS A 59 -32.32 1.27 6.31
CA CYS A 59 -32.11 1.23 4.85
C CYS A 59 -30.67 1.59 4.46
N LEU A 60 -30.06 2.58 5.11
CA LEU A 60 -28.66 2.94 4.87
C LEU A 60 -27.69 1.85 5.36
N ALA A 61 -27.96 1.19 6.49
CA ALA A 61 -27.15 0.06 6.94
C ALA A 61 -27.27 -1.15 6.00
N ASP A 62 -28.48 -1.50 5.57
CA ASP A 62 -28.72 -2.60 4.62
C ASP A 62 -28.05 -2.32 3.27
N ALA A 63 -27.91 -1.05 2.89
CA ALA A 63 -27.17 -0.61 1.71
C ALA A 63 -25.65 -0.53 1.93
N GLY A 64 -25.11 -0.88 3.11
CA GLY A 64 -23.69 -0.82 3.43
C GLY A 64 -23.12 0.59 3.61
N LEU A 65 -23.99 1.59 3.79
CA LEU A 65 -23.60 3.01 3.89
C LEU A 65 -23.32 3.47 5.31
N LEU A 66 -23.49 2.59 6.31
CA LEU A 66 -23.15 2.87 7.70
C LEU A 66 -22.08 1.90 8.19
N CYS A 67 -21.20 2.39 9.06
CA CYS A 67 -20.21 1.57 9.75
C CYS A 67 -20.14 1.89 11.24
N LEU A 68 -19.69 0.90 12.02
CA LEU A 68 -19.46 1.04 13.46
C LEU A 68 -18.18 1.84 13.70
N GLY A 69 -18.23 2.78 14.64
CA GLY A 69 -17.09 3.62 15.06
C GLY A 69 -17.32 5.11 14.79
N LYS A 70 -16.56 5.98 15.46
CA LYS A 70 -16.62 7.44 15.22
C LYS A 70 -15.81 7.78 13.98
N ARG A 71 -16.23 8.82 13.26
CA ARG A 71 -15.56 9.30 12.04
C ARG A 71 -14.09 9.68 12.26
N GLU A 72 -13.78 10.23 13.42
CA GLU A 72 -12.44 10.68 13.82
C GLU A 72 -11.47 9.50 14.05
N ASP A 73 -11.99 8.34 14.45
CA ASP A 73 -11.20 7.15 14.80
C ASP A 73 -10.82 6.29 13.58
N ARG A 74 -11.26 6.68 12.38
CA ARG A 74 -11.20 5.81 11.21
C ARG A 74 -9.80 5.72 10.59
N GLY A 75 -9.02 6.80 10.63
CA GLY A 75 -7.65 6.84 10.07
C GLY A 75 -7.53 6.12 8.71
N ILE A 76 -6.47 5.35 8.54
CA ILE A 76 -6.26 4.50 7.36
C ILE A 76 -7.29 3.35 7.24
N TYR A 77 -7.82 2.84 8.34
CA TYR A 77 -8.78 1.73 8.33
C TYR A 77 -10.10 2.11 7.66
N GLY A 78 -10.45 3.40 7.66
CA GLY A 78 -11.59 3.94 6.95
C GLY A 78 -11.52 3.74 5.43
N TYR A 79 -10.33 3.69 4.85
CA TYR A 79 -10.17 3.37 3.42
C TYR A 79 -10.76 2.01 3.09
N PHE A 80 -10.42 0.97 3.84
CA PHE A 80 -10.90 -0.40 3.60
C PHE A 80 -12.39 -0.56 3.90
N ASN A 81 -12.91 0.25 4.82
CA ASN A 81 -14.34 0.27 5.10
C ASN A 81 -15.18 0.77 3.93
N HIS A 82 -14.63 1.62 3.06
CA HIS A 82 -15.27 1.96 1.79
C HIS A 82 -15.56 0.71 0.93
N PHE A 83 -14.69 -0.30 1.02
CA PHE A 83 -14.82 -1.59 0.32
C PHE A 83 -15.58 -2.64 1.14
N GLY A 84 -16.28 -2.24 2.20
CA GLY A 84 -17.12 -3.13 3.01
C GLY A 84 -16.40 -3.89 4.12
N ILE A 85 -15.10 -3.68 4.32
CA ILE A 85 -14.36 -4.33 5.41
C ILE A 85 -14.63 -3.60 6.74
N GLN A 86 -14.92 -4.36 7.80
CA GLN A 86 -15.12 -3.77 9.12
C GLN A 86 -13.81 -3.18 9.66
N LEU A 87 -13.91 -2.03 10.35
CA LEU A 87 -12.72 -1.31 10.84
C LEU A 87 -11.85 -2.17 11.77
N GLN A 88 -12.49 -2.94 12.66
CA GLN A 88 -11.80 -3.77 13.63
C GLN A 88 -11.12 -4.97 12.97
N ASP A 89 -11.82 -5.68 12.09
CA ASP A 89 -11.28 -6.83 11.36
C ASP A 89 -10.05 -6.43 10.53
N ASN A 90 -10.13 -5.31 9.83
CA ASN A 90 -9.00 -4.78 9.08
C ASN A 90 -7.84 -4.37 10.00
N ARG A 91 -8.14 -3.69 11.11
CA ARG A 91 -7.13 -3.31 12.10
C ARG A 91 -6.40 -4.54 12.64
N ASP A 92 -7.12 -5.60 12.94
CA ASP A 92 -6.55 -6.85 13.45
C ASP A 92 -5.75 -7.58 12.36
N ALA A 93 -6.26 -7.64 11.12
CA ALA A 93 -5.55 -8.21 9.98
C ALA A 93 -4.19 -7.52 9.77
N LEU A 94 -4.16 -6.19 9.66
CA LEU A 94 -2.92 -5.43 9.44
C LEU A 94 -1.99 -5.48 10.65
N ASN A 95 -2.51 -5.29 11.87
CA ASN A 95 -1.69 -5.30 13.09
C ASN A 95 -1.03 -6.66 13.33
N ASN A 96 -1.73 -7.76 13.05
CA ASN A 96 -1.24 -9.12 13.34
C ASN A 96 -0.38 -9.69 12.20
N SER A 97 -0.42 -9.09 11.01
CA SER A 97 0.41 -9.51 9.89
C SER A 97 1.90 -9.33 10.18
N ARG A 98 2.70 -10.33 9.79
CA ARG A 98 4.17 -10.31 9.84
C ARG A 98 4.76 -10.26 8.44
N ILE A 99 5.40 -9.13 8.13
CA ILE A 99 5.88 -8.82 6.78
C ILE A 99 7.40 -8.85 6.74
N LEU A 100 7.95 -9.58 5.78
CA LEU A 100 9.36 -9.56 5.46
C LEU A 100 9.62 -8.53 4.36
N ILE A 101 10.56 -7.61 4.59
CA ILE A 101 11.07 -6.68 3.57
C ILE A 101 12.52 -7.06 3.27
N LEU A 102 12.74 -7.56 2.06
CA LEU A 102 14.04 -7.99 1.57
C LEU A 102 14.63 -6.88 0.68
N GLY A 103 15.58 -6.13 1.22
CA GLY A 103 16.14 -4.92 0.64
C GLY A 103 15.45 -3.66 1.15
N LEU A 104 16.21 -2.80 1.82
CA LEU A 104 15.85 -1.47 2.33
C LEU A 104 16.40 -0.36 1.42
N GLY A 105 16.46 -0.64 0.11
CA GLY A 105 16.80 0.32 -0.93
C GLY A 105 15.68 1.35 -1.18
N GLY A 106 15.72 2.02 -2.34
CA GLY A 106 14.75 3.07 -2.67
C GLY A 106 13.28 2.62 -2.65
N THR A 107 13.00 1.40 -3.11
CA THR A 107 11.63 0.85 -3.13
C THR A 107 11.21 0.30 -1.77
N GLY A 108 12.07 -0.51 -1.13
CA GLY A 108 11.78 -1.10 0.18
C GLY A 108 11.57 -0.06 1.28
N ALA A 109 12.31 1.06 1.24
CA ALA A 109 12.11 2.17 2.15
C ALA A 109 10.74 2.85 1.99
N ILE A 110 10.21 2.94 0.78
CA ILE A 110 8.87 3.50 0.52
C ILE A 110 7.79 2.52 0.99
N ILE A 111 7.93 1.23 0.67
CA ILE A 111 6.99 0.19 1.14
C ILE A 111 6.92 0.23 2.67
N LEU A 112 8.06 0.27 3.35
CA LEU A 112 8.10 0.33 4.81
C LEU A 112 7.34 1.53 5.37
N GLN A 113 7.49 2.71 4.77
CA GLN A 113 6.76 3.92 5.21
C GLN A 113 5.24 3.71 5.17
N HIS A 114 4.74 3.16 4.07
CA HIS A 114 3.32 2.92 3.89
C HIS A 114 2.79 1.82 4.82
N LEU A 115 3.51 0.71 4.99
CA LEU A 115 3.10 -0.38 5.88
C LEU A 115 3.06 0.08 7.36
N VAL A 116 4.05 0.85 7.80
CA VAL A 116 4.06 1.44 9.15
C VAL A 116 2.89 2.41 9.32
N GLY A 117 2.66 3.29 8.34
CA GLY A 117 1.54 4.24 8.36
C GLY A 117 0.17 3.56 8.32
N ALA A 118 0.08 2.38 7.71
CA ALA A 118 -1.14 1.57 7.67
C ALA A 118 -1.40 0.79 8.97
N GLY A 119 -0.43 0.78 9.90
CA GLY A 119 -0.56 0.13 11.21
C GLY A 119 -0.01 -1.29 11.27
N VAL A 120 0.71 -1.79 10.26
CA VAL A 120 1.42 -3.07 10.37
C VAL A 120 2.42 -3.01 11.53
N ARG A 121 2.50 -4.07 12.34
CA ARG A 121 3.32 -4.10 13.56
C ARG A 121 4.48 -5.07 13.53
N ASN A 122 4.39 -6.15 12.78
CA ASN A 122 5.40 -7.21 12.84
C ASN A 122 6.22 -7.19 11.55
N PHE A 123 7.50 -6.87 11.68
CA PHE A 123 8.41 -6.74 10.55
C PHE A 123 9.63 -7.63 10.69
N VAL A 124 10.08 -8.16 9.56
CA VAL A 124 11.40 -8.75 9.39
C VAL A 124 12.12 -7.94 8.31
N LEU A 125 13.21 -7.27 8.68
CA LEU A 125 13.95 -6.41 7.77
C LEU A 125 15.28 -7.05 7.41
N VAL A 126 15.53 -7.25 6.12
CA VAL A 126 16.76 -7.89 5.63
C VAL A 126 17.46 -6.94 4.67
N ASP A 127 18.63 -6.45 5.06
CA ASP A 127 19.52 -5.61 4.24
C ASP A 127 20.89 -5.58 4.91
N ASP A 128 21.97 -5.71 4.15
CA ASP A 128 23.34 -5.73 4.66
C ASP A 128 24.12 -4.45 4.37
N ASP A 129 23.50 -3.44 3.76
CA ASP A 129 24.14 -2.15 3.54
C ASP A 129 24.07 -1.27 4.80
N ASN A 130 25.01 -0.33 4.84
CA ASN A 130 24.94 0.85 5.69
C ASN A 130 24.25 2.01 4.95
N VAL A 131 23.72 2.97 5.70
CA VAL A 131 23.18 4.21 5.15
C VAL A 131 24.30 5.04 4.51
N ASP A 132 24.19 5.32 3.22
CA ASP A 132 25.07 6.23 2.47
C ASP A 132 24.42 7.63 2.38
N ALA A 133 25.22 8.70 2.31
CA ALA A 133 24.69 10.06 2.17
C ALA A 133 23.78 10.23 0.92
N ARG A 134 24.07 9.52 -0.18
CA ARG A 134 23.25 9.48 -1.40
C ARG A 134 21.92 8.77 -1.21
N ASN A 135 21.74 7.99 -0.14
CA ASN A 135 20.46 7.36 0.16
C ASN A 135 19.42 8.39 0.63
N LEU A 136 19.87 9.46 1.30
CA LEU A 136 19.00 10.49 1.87
C LEU A 136 18.17 11.25 0.83
N GLU A 137 18.58 11.22 -0.44
CA GLU A 137 17.87 11.82 -1.56
C GLU A 137 16.53 11.13 -1.86
N ARG A 138 16.38 9.85 -1.49
CA ARG A 138 15.19 9.04 -1.85
C ARG A 138 14.68 8.08 -0.77
N GLN A 139 15.46 7.81 0.28
CA GLN A 139 15.10 6.89 1.37
C GLN A 139 14.78 7.70 2.62
N PHE A 140 13.55 8.24 2.69
CA PHE A 140 13.10 9.16 3.75
C PHE A 140 12.98 8.54 5.15
N ILE A 141 13.23 7.24 5.28
CA ILE A 141 13.31 6.54 6.58
C ILE A 141 14.67 6.75 7.28
N PHE A 142 15.66 7.33 6.59
CA PHE A 142 16.99 7.55 7.12
C PHE A 142 17.30 9.04 7.31
N HIS A 143 18.07 9.34 8.34
CA HIS A 143 18.49 10.69 8.70
C HIS A 143 20.00 10.90 8.49
N ARG A 144 20.43 12.16 8.37
CA ARG A 144 21.85 12.51 8.15
C ARG A 144 22.78 11.96 9.23
N GLN A 145 22.32 11.88 10.48
CA GLN A 145 23.11 11.36 11.61
C GLN A 145 23.29 9.82 11.56
N GLN A 146 22.50 9.13 10.74
CA GLN A 146 22.53 7.67 10.59
C GLN A 146 23.49 7.22 9.48
N VAL A 147 24.13 8.13 8.75
CA VAL A 147 25.12 7.78 7.71
C VAL A 147 26.23 6.92 8.34
N GLY A 148 26.51 5.78 7.70
CA GLY A 148 27.48 4.77 8.17
C GLY A 148 26.89 3.70 9.09
N GLN A 149 25.65 3.85 9.56
CA GLN A 149 24.98 2.84 10.39
C GLN A 149 24.24 1.80 9.51
N PRO A 150 24.05 0.55 9.99
CA PRO A 150 23.28 -0.45 9.26
C PRO A 150 21.85 0.01 8.96
N LYS A 151 21.42 -0.14 7.69
CA LYS A 151 20.08 0.26 7.26
C LYS A 151 18.99 -0.43 8.06
N THR A 152 19.16 -1.70 8.38
CA THR A 152 18.20 -2.48 9.18
C THR A 152 18.01 -1.91 10.58
N ILE A 153 19.08 -1.49 11.25
CA ILE A 153 18.99 -0.84 12.57
C ILE A 153 18.24 0.49 12.46
N CYS A 154 18.60 1.32 11.49
CA CYS A 154 17.98 2.62 11.29
C CYS A 154 16.49 2.52 10.91
N ALA A 155 16.15 1.55 10.07
CA ALA A 155 14.76 1.26 9.70
C ALA A 155 13.95 0.73 10.89
N ALA A 156 14.55 -0.10 11.75
CA ALA A 156 13.90 -0.56 12.97
C ALA A 156 13.65 0.59 13.97
N GLN A 157 14.55 1.58 14.05
CA GLN A 157 14.32 2.80 14.82
C GLN A 157 13.15 3.61 14.23
N TYR A 158 13.15 3.85 12.92
CA TYR A 158 12.07 4.54 12.20
C TYR A 158 10.69 3.94 12.50
N ILE A 159 10.59 2.60 12.50
CA ILE A 159 9.34 1.88 12.80
C ILE A 159 8.91 2.15 14.25
N ARG A 160 9.81 1.95 15.22
CA ARG A 160 9.48 2.06 16.65
C ARG A 160 9.13 3.48 17.09
N GLU A 161 9.73 4.49 16.46
CA GLU A 161 9.38 5.89 16.70
C GLU A 161 7.94 6.22 16.29
N ARG A 162 7.44 5.60 15.22
CA ARG A 162 6.08 5.81 14.70
C ARG A 162 5.06 4.87 15.32
N ASN A 163 5.49 3.67 15.65
CA ASN A 163 4.66 2.63 16.24
C ASN A 163 5.43 1.93 17.37
N PRO A 164 5.36 2.45 18.61
CA PRO A 164 6.06 1.87 19.76
C PRO A 164 5.68 0.42 20.07
N SER A 165 4.52 -0.03 19.59
CA SER A 165 4.03 -1.41 19.78
C SER A 165 4.51 -2.38 18.69
N ALA A 166 5.33 -1.93 17.74
CA ALA A 166 5.83 -2.76 16.65
C ALA A 166 6.94 -3.73 17.12
N SER A 167 6.85 -4.98 16.64
CA SER A 167 7.89 -5.99 16.77
C SER A 167 8.73 -6.00 15.49
N VAL A 168 10.04 -5.80 15.63
CA VAL A 168 10.95 -5.69 14.48
C VAL A 168 12.14 -6.61 14.69
N GLU A 169 12.26 -7.59 13.80
CA GLU A 169 13.42 -8.47 13.65
C GLU A 169 14.29 -7.97 12.49
N ILE A 170 15.60 -8.05 12.65
CA ILE A 170 16.55 -7.52 11.66
C ILE A 170 17.63 -8.55 11.31
N HIS A 171 18.00 -8.59 10.03
CA HIS A 171 19.05 -9.46 9.51
C HIS A 171 19.97 -8.66 8.58
N ALA A 172 21.24 -8.52 8.97
CA ALA A 172 22.27 -7.89 8.16
C ALA A 172 22.91 -8.91 7.18
N THR A 173 22.11 -9.39 6.23
CA THR A 173 22.49 -10.49 5.34
C THR A 173 22.20 -10.15 3.89
N ARG A 174 23.18 -10.43 3.01
CA ARG A 174 22.99 -10.37 1.56
C ARG A 174 22.33 -11.64 1.05
N ILE A 175 21.27 -11.48 0.26
CA ILE A 175 20.58 -12.57 -0.41
C ILE A 175 20.91 -12.51 -1.90
N SER A 176 21.69 -13.49 -2.36
CA SER A 176 22.12 -13.64 -3.74
C SER A 176 21.66 -14.98 -4.35
N THR A 177 21.30 -15.96 -3.52
CA THR A 177 20.91 -17.30 -3.97
C THR A 177 19.62 -17.79 -3.30
N PRO A 178 18.90 -18.76 -3.91
CA PRO A 178 17.76 -19.44 -3.29
C PRO A 178 18.09 -20.04 -1.92
N GLU A 179 19.25 -20.69 -1.79
CA GLU A 179 19.65 -21.40 -0.56
C GLU A 179 19.78 -20.44 0.62
N GLN A 180 20.32 -19.23 0.38
CA GLN A 180 20.39 -18.19 1.40
C GLN A 180 19.01 -17.70 1.82
N THR A 181 18.05 -17.66 0.89
CA THR A 181 16.65 -17.35 1.21
C THR A 181 16.03 -18.44 2.08
N GLU A 182 16.28 -19.71 1.76
CA GLU A 182 15.79 -20.85 2.57
C GLU A 182 16.39 -20.86 3.97
N GLU A 183 17.70 -20.60 4.10
CA GLU A 183 18.39 -20.49 5.39
C GLU A 183 17.82 -19.36 6.25
N LEU A 184 17.62 -18.19 5.65
CA LEU A 184 16.97 -17.06 6.32
C LEU A 184 15.58 -17.46 6.84
N LEU A 185 14.76 -18.12 6.02
CA LEU A 185 13.40 -18.49 6.40
C LEU A 185 13.33 -19.56 7.50
N LYS A 186 14.35 -20.44 7.62
CA LYS A 186 14.48 -21.36 8.76
C LYS A 186 14.67 -20.61 10.09
N ILE A 187 15.36 -19.47 10.06
CA ILE A 187 15.61 -18.63 11.24
C ILE A 187 14.40 -17.75 11.54
N VAL A 188 13.90 -17.07 10.51
CA VAL A 188 12.79 -16.11 10.60
C VAL A 188 11.49 -16.81 11.03
N GLY A 189 11.24 -18.03 10.56
CA GLY A 189 9.99 -18.75 10.80
C GLY A 189 8.82 -18.17 10.00
N LYS A 190 7.59 -18.32 10.53
CA LYS A 190 6.36 -17.98 9.81
C LYS A 190 6.24 -16.47 9.55
N ILE A 191 6.01 -16.10 8.30
CA ILE A 191 5.62 -14.76 7.86
C ILE A 191 4.37 -14.85 6.98
N ASP A 192 3.64 -13.74 6.85
CA ASP A 192 2.39 -13.70 6.09
C ASP A 192 2.58 -13.11 4.69
N PHE A 193 3.64 -12.32 4.47
CA PHE A 193 3.95 -11.74 3.16
C PHE A 193 5.43 -11.35 3.03
N ALA A 194 5.99 -11.44 1.83
CA ALA A 194 7.34 -10.96 1.50
C ALA A 194 7.36 -9.88 0.40
N ALA A 195 7.97 -8.73 0.71
CA ALA A 195 8.29 -7.70 -0.27
C ALA A 195 9.74 -7.86 -0.75
N ILE A 196 9.93 -8.25 -2.00
CA ILE A 196 11.26 -8.56 -2.57
C ILE A 196 11.75 -7.32 -3.36
N CYS A 197 12.66 -6.58 -2.74
CA CYS A 197 13.14 -5.27 -3.19
C CYS A 197 14.67 -5.25 -3.43
N ILE A 198 15.27 -6.40 -3.75
CA ILE A 198 16.68 -6.53 -4.09
C ILE A 198 16.92 -6.49 -5.61
N ASP A 199 18.07 -5.95 -6.01
CA ASP A 199 18.43 -5.77 -7.42
C ASP A 199 19.80 -6.36 -7.79
N THR A 200 20.48 -7.00 -6.82
CA THR A 200 21.85 -7.48 -6.95
C THR A 200 21.97 -8.88 -6.32
N PRO A 201 22.55 -9.88 -7.04
CA PRO A 201 23.08 -9.80 -8.40
C PRO A 201 21.98 -9.49 -9.44
N PRO A 202 22.32 -8.75 -10.52
CA PRO A 202 21.37 -8.44 -11.57
C PRO A 202 20.94 -9.73 -12.26
N GLU A 203 19.67 -9.75 -12.69
CA GLU A 203 19.03 -10.88 -13.35
C GLU A 203 18.83 -12.11 -12.44
N GLN A 204 17.65 -12.72 -12.56
CA GLN A 204 17.21 -13.92 -11.84
C GLN A 204 17.02 -13.81 -10.32
N VAL A 205 17.76 -12.98 -9.58
CA VAL A 205 17.66 -12.95 -8.10
C VAL A 205 16.23 -12.71 -7.61
N LEU A 206 15.48 -11.80 -8.23
CA LEU A 206 14.07 -11.54 -7.90
C LEU A 206 13.19 -12.77 -8.10
N ALA A 207 13.27 -13.41 -9.27
CA ALA A 207 12.44 -14.55 -9.63
C ALA A 207 12.81 -15.79 -8.82
N ASN A 208 14.12 -16.05 -8.65
CA ASN A 208 14.65 -17.15 -7.86
C ASN A 208 14.24 -17.02 -6.38
N THR A 209 14.36 -15.81 -5.82
CA THR A 209 13.92 -15.52 -4.46
C THR A 209 12.41 -15.71 -4.32
N ALA A 210 11.61 -15.14 -5.24
CA ALA A 210 10.16 -15.33 -5.26
C ALA A 210 9.76 -16.80 -5.39
N SER A 211 10.51 -17.60 -6.15
CA SER A 211 10.28 -19.05 -6.29
C SER A 211 10.46 -19.80 -4.97
N VAL A 212 11.38 -19.38 -4.08
CA VAL A 212 11.49 -19.96 -2.73
C VAL A 212 10.26 -19.64 -1.88
N PHE A 213 9.76 -18.39 -1.91
CA PHE A 213 8.53 -18.03 -1.21
C PHE A 213 7.32 -18.79 -1.75
N TRP A 214 7.25 -18.98 -3.08
CA TRP A 214 6.21 -19.76 -3.75
C TRP A 214 6.17 -21.22 -3.29
N THR A 215 7.32 -21.91 -3.21
CA THR A 215 7.35 -23.32 -2.77
C THR A 215 6.96 -23.49 -1.30
N LEU A 216 7.09 -22.44 -0.50
CA LEU A 216 6.71 -22.40 0.91
C LEU A 216 5.29 -21.85 1.14
N SER A 217 4.53 -21.58 0.08
CA SER A 217 3.19 -20.99 0.16
C SER A 217 3.14 -19.66 0.91
N ILE A 218 4.18 -18.85 0.76
CA ILE A 218 4.26 -17.49 1.32
C ILE A 218 3.98 -16.49 0.19
N PRO A 219 2.92 -15.66 0.29
CA PRO A 219 2.67 -14.60 -0.66
C PRO A 219 3.85 -13.64 -0.79
N SER A 220 4.18 -13.24 -2.02
CA SER A 220 5.28 -12.31 -2.25
C SER A 220 5.03 -11.35 -3.41
N ILE A 221 5.68 -10.19 -3.39
CA ILE A 221 5.63 -9.21 -4.49
C ILE A 221 7.04 -8.80 -4.90
N ILE A 222 7.24 -8.63 -6.20
CA ILE A 222 8.48 -8.13 -6.80
C ILE A 222 8.27 -6.76 -7.43
N GLY A 223 9.34 -5.99 -7.58
CA GLY A 223 9.31 -4.74 -8.33
C GLY A 223 10.70 -4.29 -8.77
N GLY A 224 10.75 -3.32 -9.65
CA GLY A 224 11.99 -2.82 -10.21
C GLY A 224 11.84 -1.48 -10.90
N LEU A 225 12.96 -0.77 -11.04
CA LEU A 225 13.01 0.55 -11.65
C LEU A 225 14.11 0.60 -12.70
N LEU A 226 13.82 1.32 -13.78
CA LEU A 226 14.74 1.82 -14.78
C LEU A 226 14.65 3.36 -14.77
N ILE A 227 15.40 4.02 -15.65
CA ILE A 227 15.49 5.49 -15.68
C ILE A 227 14.14 6.14 -16.01
N SER A 228 13.43 5.63 -17.02
CA SER A 228 12.18 6.22 -17.54
C SER A 228 10.95 5.33 -17.33
N SER A 229 11.13 4.16 -16.74
CA SER A 229 10.07 3.19 -16.50
C SER A 229 10.34 2.36 -15.25
N GLY A 230 9.31 1.67 -14.76
CA GLY A 230 9.43 0.70 -13.68
C GLY A 230 8.41 -0.41 -13.86
N CYS A 231 8.46 -1.39 -12.98
CA CYS A 231 7.42 -2.40 -12.88
C CYS A 231 7.20 -2.83 -11.43
N TYR A 232 6.01 -3.32 -11.15
CA TYR A 232 5.69 -4.00 -9.90
C TYR A 232 4.75 -5.17 -10.17
N GLY A 233 4.69 -6.08 -9.22
CA GLY A 233 3.84 -7.25 -9.30
C GLY A 233 4.35 -8.32 -10.30
N PRO A 234 3.57 -9.39 -10.47
CA PRO A 234 2.33 -9.64 -9.73
C PRO A 234 2.59 -9.93 -8.25
N VAL A 235 1.51 -9.97 -7.46
CA VAL A 235 1.55 -10.70 -6.19
C VAL A 235 1.53 -12.19 -6.50
N PHE A 236 2.57 -12.90 -6.12
CA PHE A 236 2.63 -14.35 -6.22
C PHE A 236 2.03 -14.98 -4.97
N ASP A 237 0.91 -15.68 -5.13
CA ASP A 237 0.25 -16.45 -4.06
C ASP A 237 -0.23 -17.79 -4.66
N PRO A 238 0.30 -18.95 -4.23
CA PRO A 238 -0.10 -20.25 -4.78
C PRO A 238 -1.59 -20.60 -4.66
N THR A 239 -2.31 -19.92 -3.76
CA THR A 239 -3.75 -20.12 -3.58
C THR A 239 -4.60 -19.29 -4.54
N ARG A 240 -3.99 -18.33 -5.26
CA ARG A 240 -4.69 -17.34 -6.10
C ARG A 240 -4.12 -17.19 -7.50
N SER A 241 -2.79 -17.14 -7.64
CA SER A 241 -2.10 -16.99 -8.92
C SER A 241 -2.29 -18.22 -9.81
N ARG A 242 -2.50 -17.99 -11.09
CA ARG A 242 -2.53 -19.04 -12.13
C ARG A 242 -1.14 -19.56 -12.46
N THR A 243 -0.11 -18.72 -12.35
CA THR A 243 1.27 -19.06 -12.67
C THR A 243 2.24 -18.58 -11.58
N GLY A 244 3.18 -19.44 -11.20
CA GLY A 244 4.24 -19.08 -10.26
C GLY A 244 5.38 -18.25 -10.88
N PRO A 245 6.34 -17.80 -10.07
CA PRO A 245 7.42 -16.89 -10.50
C PRO A 245 8.28 -17.41 -11.66
N ASN A 246 8.47 -18.73 -11.78
CA ASN A 246 9.22 -19.34 -12.89
C ASN A 246 8.52 -19.24 -14.25
N GLY A 247 7.18 -19.11 -14.26
CA GLY A 247 6.41 -18.85 -15.48
C GLY A 247 6.52 -17.39 -15.93
N PHE A 248 6.95 -16.51 -15.02
CA PHE A 248 7.04 -15.08 -15.24
C PHE A 248 8.39 -14.70 -15.89
N ARG A 249 8.49 -14.86 -17.21
CA ARG A 249 9.64 -14.32 -17.94
C ARG A 249 9.44 -12.83 -18.16
N ARG A 250 10.34 -12.00 -17.61
CA ARG A 250 10.47 -10.62 -18.09
C ARG A 250 10.74 -10.70 -19.59
N ASN A 251 9.87 -10.12 -20.41
CA ASN A 251 10.15 -9.87 -21.83
C ASN A 251 11.21 -8.76 -21.94
N TYR A 252 12.38 -9.00 -21.37
CA TYR A 252 13.56 -8.20 -21.60
C TYR A 252 14.33 -8.92 -22.70
N THR A 253 14.36 -8.34 -23.90
CA THR A 253 15.33 -8.73 -24.91
C THR A 253 16.63 -8.04 -24.49
N PRO A 254 17.65 -8.77 -23.97
CA PRO A 254 18.93 -8.14 -23.69
C PRO A 254 19.46 -7.58 -25.01
N SER A 255 19.99 -6.35 -25.01
CA SER A 255 20.89 -5.96 -26.09
C SER A 255 22.06 -6.94 -26.06
N GLU A 256 22.34 -7.62 -27.17
CA GLU A 256 23.34 -8.70 -27.25
C GLU A 256 24.77 -8.27 -26.85
N GLU A 257 25.03 -6.97 -26.71
CA GLU A 257 26.31 -6.44 -26.27
C GLU A 257 26.37 -6.28 -24.75
N PHE A 258 27.09 -7.20 -24.11
CA PHE A 258 27.63 -6.99 -22.77
C PHE A 258 28.63 -5.83 -22.80
N VAL A 259 28.27 -4.70 -22.20
CA VAL A 259 29.20 -3.59 -21.99
C VAL A 259 29.89 -3.80 -20.64
N PRO A 260 31.21 -4.04 -20.60
CA PRO A 260 31.92 -4.18 -19.33
C PRO A 260 31.96 -2.85 -18.56
N GLY A 261 31.58 -2.88 -17.28
CA GLY A 261 31.65 -1.74 -16.36
C GLY A 261 30.53 -1.77 -15.32
N GLU A 262 30.72 -1.06 -14.19
CA GLU A 262 29.61 -0.81 -13.27
C GLU A 262 28.69 0.26 -13.87
N PRO A 263 27.41 -0.05 -14.13
CA PRO A 263 26.48 0.95 -14.62
C PRO A 263 26.31 2.06 -13.58
N VAL A 264 26.30 3.32 -14.02
CA VAL A 264 25.99 4.44 -13.14
C VAL A 264 24.53 4.31 -12.71
N ARG A 265 24.30 3.91 -11.45
CA ARG A 265 22.96 3.80 -10.89
C ARG A 265 22.45 5.18 -10.51
N ILE A 266 21.51 5.69 -11.28
CA ILE A 266 20.75 6.90 -10.98
C ILE A 266 19.37 6.49 -10.52
N ALA A 267 18.86 7.16 -9.49
CA ALA A 267 17.50 6.99 -9.01
C ALA A 267 16.80 8.34 -8.97
N PHE A 268 15.56 8.39 -9.43
CA PHE A 268 14.73 9.59 -9.32
C PHE A 268 13.68 9.34 -8.23
N PRO A 269 13.73 10.07 -7.08
CA PRO A 269 12.93 9.75 -5.90
C PRO A 269 11.42 9.62 -6.13
N PRO A 270 10.78 10.44 -6.99
CA PRO A 270 9.36 10.27 -7.31
C PRO A 270 9.03 8.92 -7.95
N PHE A 271 9.92 8.37 -8.79
CA PHE A 271 9.69 7.09 -9.46
C PHE A 271 9.81 5.92 -8.47
N ASN A 272 10.77 5.99 -7.54
CA ASN A 272 10.84 5.08 -6.39
C ASN A 272 9.56 5.14 -5.55
N THR A 273 9.08 6.35 -5.29
CA THR A 273 7.85 6.57 -4.52
C THR A 273 6.65 5.93 -5.22
N MET A 274 6.48 6.18 -6.53
CA MET A 274 5.35 5.62 -7.28
C MET A 274 5.34 4.10 -7.27
N VAL A 275 6.45 3.44 -7.63
CA VAL A 275 6.50 1.97 -7.67
C VAL A 275 6.40 1.38 -6.27
N GLY A 276 7.10 1.94 -5.28
CA GLY A 276 7.03 1.46 -3.90
C GLY A 276 5.64 1.64 -3.26
N ALA A 277 4.96 2.75 -3.54
CA ALA A 277 3.60 2.99 -3.04
C ALA A 277 2.58 2.04 -3.68
N LEU A 278 2.71 1.76 -4.99
CA LEU A 278 1.86 0.78 -5.67
C LEU A 278 2.07 -0.63 -5.12
N MET A 279 3.33 -1.05 -4.92
CA MET A 279 3.63 -2.32 -4.25
C MET A 279 3.06 -2.39 -2.83
N ALA A 280 3.18 -1.29 -2.06
CA ALA A 280 2.59 -1.23 -0.72
C ALA A 280 1.07 -1.33 -0.75
N SER A 281 0.41 -0.75 -1.76
CA SER A 281 -1.03 -0.88 -1.97
C SER A 281 -1.43 -2.34 -2.13
N ASP A 282 -0.79 -3.07 -3.04
CA ASP A 282 -1.08 -4.50 -3.29
C ASP A 282 -0.86 -5.36 -2.04
N ILE A 283 0.21 -5.10 -1.28
CA ILE A 283 0.47 -5.78 -0.01
C ILE A 283 -0.69 -5.52 0.97
N LEU A 284 -1.06 -4.25 1.16
CA LEU A 284 -2.11 -3.89 2.12
C LEU A 284 -3.48 -4.41 1.72
N HIS A 285 -3.83 -4.36 0.44
CA HIS A 285 -5.06 -4.94 -0.10
C HIS A 285 -5.09 -6.45 0.09
N HIS A 286 -3.99 -7.14 -0.20
CA HIS A 286 -3.88 -8.58 0.03
C HIS A 286 -4.11 -8.93 1.50
N LEU A 287 -3.41 -8.26 2.43
CA LEU A 287 -3.52 -8.53 3.87
C LEU A 287 -4.92 -8.23 4.42
N ALA A 288 -5.58 -7.18 3.90
CA ALA A 288 -6.92 -6.80 4.30
C ALA A 288 -8.02 -7.68 3.66
N GLY A 289 -7.68 -8.56 2.73
CA GLY A 289 -8.64 -9.42 2.04
C GLY A 289 -9.31 -8.81 0.81
N LEU A 290 -8.83 -7.66 0.31
CA LEU A 290 -9.31 -7.01 -0.92
C LEU A 290 -8.69 -7.64 -2.16
N HIS A 291 -8.89 -8.94 -2.33
CA HIS A 291 -8.22 -9.71 -3.37
C HIS A 291 -8.64 -9.32 -4.80
N ASP A 292 -9.83 -8.77 -4.99
CA ASP A 292 -10.29 -8.29 -6.30
C ASP A 292 -9.54 -7.01 -6.75
N GLU A 293 -8.87 -6.33 -5.83
CA GLU A 293 -8.07 -5.12 -6.09
C GLU A 293 -6.58 -5.44 -6.29
N VAL A 294 -6.18 -6.72 -6.21
CA VAL A 294 -4.78 -7.16 -6.31
C VAL A 294 -4.56 -7.95 -7.60
N ASP A 295 -3.52 -7.61 -8.37
CA ASP A 295 -3.15 -8.38 -9.55
C ASP A 295 -2.20 -9.55 -9.18
N TYR A 296 -2.74 -10.77 -9.31
CA TYR A 296 -2.02 -12.01 -9.00
C TYR A 296 -1.32 -12.66 -10.20
N ASP A 297 -1.53 -12.12 -11.41
CA ASP A 297 -1.13 -12.79 -12.65
C ASP A 297 -0.41 -11.88 -13.66
N HIS A 298 -0.43 -10.56 -13.45
CA HIS A 298 0.23 -9.60 -14.34
C HIS A 298 1.23 -8.73 -13.60
N GLN A 299 2.37 -8.51 -14.26
CA GLN A 299 3.32 -7.49 -13.87
C GLN A 299 2.92 -6.19 -14.55
N ILE A 300 2.76 -5.15 -13.75
CA ILE A 300 2.29 -3.86 -14.22
C ILE A 300 3.51 -3.01 -14.55
N ALA A 301 3.64 -2.64 -15.82
CA ALA A 301 4.65 -1.71 -16.29
C ALA A 301 4.18 -0.26 -16.10
N VAL A 302 5.04 0.58 -15.54
CA VAL A 302 4.79 2.00 -15.31
C VAL A 302 5.75 2.82 -16.16
N THR A 303 5.22 3.56 -17.12
CA THR A 303 6.00 4.51 -17.93
C THR A 303 5.77 5.92 -17.41
N PHE A 304 6.74 6.46 -16.67
CA PHE A 304 6.56 7.70 -15.90
C PHE A 304 6.23 8.96 -16.72
N PRO A 305 6.80 9.17 -17.93
CA PRO A 305 6.42 10.30 -18.77
C PRO A 305 4.97 10.24 -19.26
N LEU A 306 4.35 9.05 -19.25
CA LEU A 306 3.08 8.75 -19.92
C LEU A 306 1.93 8.38 -18.97
N LEU A 307 2.08 8.49 -17.65
CA LEU A 307 0.93 8.43 -16.74
C LEU A 307 -0.14 9.36 -17.29
N ARG A 308 -1.28 8.80 -17.72
CA ARG A 308 -2.28 9.46 -18.57
C ARG A 308 -2.50 10.90 -18.13
N ARG A 309 -1.91 11.86 -18.85
CA ARG A 309 -2.01 13.28 -18.54
C ARG A 309 -3.21 13.82 -19.29
N THR A 310 -4.32 14.08 -18.60
CA THR A 310 -5.36 14.94 -19.17
C THR A 310 -4.90 16.37 -18.97
N LEU A 311 -4.48 17.02 -20.05
CA LEU A 311 -4.26 18.46 -20.05
C LEU A 311 -5.64 19.11 -19.92
N ILE A 312 -5.86 19.81 -18.80
CA ILE A 312 -7.01 20.68 -18.63
C ILE A 312 -6.51 22.07 -19.02
N ASP A 313 -7.03 22.62 -20.11
CA ASP A 313 -6.74 24.00 -20.49
C ASP A 313 -7.19 24.92 -19.35
N ALA A 314 -6.24 25.56 -18.69
CA ALA A 314 -6.57 26.62 -17.75
C ALA A 314 -7.14 27.80 -18.54
N MET A 315 -8.27 28.36 -18.10
CA MET A 315 -8.69 29.67 -18.58
C MET A 315 -7.61 30.68 -18.19
N VAL A 316 -6.79 31.07 -19.16
CA VAL A 316 -5.79 32.11 -18.99
C VAL A 316 -6.55 33.44 -18.93
N VAL A 317 -6.85 33.90 -17.71
CA VAL A 317 -7.22 35.30 -17.50
C VAL A 317 -5.94 36.10 -17.76
N PRO A 318 -5.91 36.97 -18.79
CA PRO A 318 -4.74 37.80 -19.04
C PRO A 318 -4.39 38.56 -17.77
N ARG A 319 -3.12 38.57 -17.37
CA ARG A 319 -2.68 39.51 -16.34
C ARG A 319 -3.06 40.90 -16.82
N THR A 320 -4.01 41.55 -16.15
CA THR A 320 -4.24 42.98 -16.33
C THR A 320 -2.90 43.64 -16.07
N GLN A 321 -2.33 44.28 -17.09
CA GLN A 321 -1.23 45.20 -16.87
C GLN A 321 -1.77 46.26 -15.90
N GLU A 322 -1.27 46.25 -14.67
CA GLU A 322 -1.43 47.39 -13.77
C GLU A 322 -0.84 48.60 -14.49
N ALA A 323 -1.71 49.57 -14.81
CA ALA A 323 -1.36 50.86 -15.37
C ALA A 323 -1.11 51.87 -14.26
#